data_AF-A0A0D6ZZ82-F1
#
_entry.id   AF-A0A0D6ZZ82-F1
#
_cell.length_a   1.000
_cell.length_b   1.000
_cell.length_c   1.000
_cell.angle_alpha   90.00
_cell.angle_beta   90.00
_cell.angle_gamma   90.00
#
_symmetry.space_group_name_H-M   'P 1'
#
loop_
_entity.id
_entity.type
_entity.pdbx_description
1 polymer ?
#
loop_
_entity_poly.entity_id
_entity_poly.type
_entity_poly.pdbx_seq_one_letter_code
_entity_poly.pdbx_strand_id
1 'polypeptide(L)'
;MAELIRRANSRVNSPFPAVLSRVGLSRAGTASGGTPTRSTAYTPYLKMSRSALSRIAPLHPNRHTPPPPPPRPPPKPKTKKEREQEEAWEEELIESVGGVSEWACMTDAERAEARRAKRERETVGWEE
;
A
#
# COMPACT_ATOMS: atom_id res chain seq x y z
N MET A 1 33.72 -34.65 -13.57
CA MET A 1 32.89 -33.45 -13.88
C MET A 1 33.63 -32.13 -13.69
N ALA A 2 34.19 -31.84 -12.50
CA ALA A 2 34.78 -30.52 -12.20
C ALA A 2 35.90 -30.08 -13.15
N GLU A 3 36.80 -31.00 -13.55
CA GLU A 3 37.88 -30.70 -14.50
C GLU A 3 37.39 -30.37 -15.91
N LEU A 4 36.28 -30.98 -16.34
CA LEU A 4 35.67 -30.70 -17.65
C LEU A 4 35.11 -29.28 -17.70
N ILE A 5 34.46 -28.85 -16.62
CA ILE A 5 33.90 -27.50 -16.46
C ILE A 5 35.02 -26.46 -16.43
N ARG A 6 36.11 -26.75 -15.70
CA ARG A 6 37.27 -25.86 -15.59
C ARG A 6 37.91 -25.61 -16.96
N ARG A 7 38.06 -26.67 -17.76
CA ARG A 7 38.65 -26.61 -19.11
C ARG A 7 37.74 -25.93 -20.14
N ALA A 8 36.42 -26.07 -20.01
CA ALA A 8 35.47 -25.37 -20.86
C ALA A 8 35.50 -23.85 -20.61
N ASN A 9 35.60 -23.46 -19.35
CA ASN A 9 35.58 -22.05 -18.93
C ASN A 9 36.94 -21.34 -19.07
N SER A 10 38.05 -22.07 -19.24
CA SER A 10 39.38 -21.50 -19.44
C SER A 10 39.68 -21.06 -20.88
N ARG A 11 38.71 -21.18 -21.80
CA ARG A 11 38.86 -20.74 -23.19
C ARG A 11 38.74 -19.22 -23.30
N VAL A 12 39.52 -18.62 -24.21
CA VAL A 12 39.57 -17.16 -24.44
C VAL A 12 38.21 -16.54 -24.80
N ASN A 13 37.29 -17.32 -25.37
CA ASN A 13 35.93 -16.90 -25.71
C ASN A 13 34.84 -17.50 -24.80
N SER A 14 35.21 -17.91 -23.58
CA SER A 14 34.22 -18.40 -22.61
C SER A 14 33.28 -17.25 -22.20
N PRO A 15 31.95 -17.40 -22.29
CA PRO A 15 30.99 -16.41 -21.79
C PRO A 15 30.92 -16.42 -20.25
N PHE A 16 31.53 -17.42 -19.60
CA PHE A 16 31.58 -17.52 -18.15
C PHE A 16 32.84 -16.83 -17.62
N PRO A 17 32.71 -15.86 -16.68
CA PRO A 17 33.86 -15.24 -16.06
C PRO A 17 34.71 -16.31 -15.38
N ALA A 18 36.02 -16.29 -15.60
CA ALA A 18 36.95 -17.20 -14.95
C ALA A 18 36.92 -16.95 -13.44
N VAL A 19 36.09 -17.73 -12.73
CA VAL A 19 36.10 -17.76 -11.26
C VAL A 19 37.39 -18.49 -10.89
N LEU A 20 38.44 -17.73 -10.57
CA LEU A 20 39.61 -18.27 -9.90
C LEU A 20 39.13 -18.92 -8.61
N SER A 21 39.16 -20.26 -8.61
CA SER A 21 38.82 -21.10 -7.47
C SER A 21 39.79 -20.85 -6.32
N ARG A 22 39.56 -19.80 -5.52
CA ARG A 22 40.15 -19.67 -4.19
C ARG A 22 39.24 -20.36 -3.19
N VAL A 23 39.38 -21.68 -3.11
CA VAL A 23 39.28 -22.35 -1.81
C VAL A 23 40.43 -21.78 -0.99
N GLY A 24 40.13 -20.92 -0.01
CA GLY A 24 41.17 -20.24 0.76
C GLY A 24 40.61 -19.06 1.52
N LEU A 25 40.10 -19.38 2.70
CA LEU A 25 39.70 -18.45 3.76
C LEU A 25 40.79 -17.39 4.02
N SER A 26 40.36 -16.15 4.25
CA SER A 26 41.05 -15.08 5.00
C SER A 26 42.46 -14.64 4.56
N ARG A 27 42.60 -13.38 4.11
CA ARG A 27 43.52 -12.37 4.70
C ARG A 27 43.32 -11.01 4.05
N ALA A 28 43.20 -10.00 4.90
CA ALA A 28 43.09 -8.60 4.57
C ALA A 28 44.30 -8.06 3.78
N GLY A 29 44.03 -7.01 2.99
CA GLY A 29 44.96 -5.91 2.72
C GLY A 29 46.08 -6.18 1.71
N THR A 30 45.92 -5.66 0.49
CA THR A 30 46.94 -4.85 -0.21
C THR A 30 46.32 -4.29 -1.48
N ALA A 31 46.37 -2.98 -1.62
CA ALA A 31 45.96 -2.28 -2.81
C ALA A 31 46.92 -2.60 -3.97
N SER A 32 46.38 -3.11 -5.08
CA SER A 32 46.99 -2.97 -6.40
C SER A 32 45.87 -2.87 -7.43
N GLY A 33 46.02 -1.89 -8.30
CA GLY A 33 45.03 -1.41 -9.23
C GLY A 33 44.47 -2.51 -10.13
N GLY A 34 43.15 -2.56 -10.16
CA GLY A 34 42.36 -3.34 -11.07
C GLY A 34 40.93 -2.92 -10.84
N THR A 35 40.57 -1.72 -11.31
CA THR A 35 39.19 -1.26 -11.33
C THR A 35 38.37 -2.37 -11.97
N PRO A 36 37.48 -3.09 -11.27
CA PRO A 36 36.53 -3.92 -11.98
C PRO A 36 35.75 -2.93 -12.83
N THR A 37 35.94 -3.03 -14.14
CA THR A 37 35.17 -2.28 -15.12
C THR A 37 33.74 -2.32 -14.63
N ARG A 38 33.13 -1.15 -14.41
CA ARG A 38 31.72 -1.03 -14.06
C ARG A 38 30.93 -1.65 -15.21
N SER A 39 30.83 -2.97 -15.25
CA SER A 39 29.77 -3.64 -15.96
C SER A 39 28.54 -3.18 -15.18
N THR A 40 27.90 -2.15 -15.71
CA THR A 40 26.55 -1.81 -15.32
C THR A 40 25.73 -3.01 -15.79
N ALA A 41 25.70 -4.06 -14.96
CA ALA A 41 24.79 -5.16 -15.15
C ALA A 41 23.42 -4.51 -15.31
N TYR A 42 22.81 -4.70 -16.49
CA TYR A 42 21.51 -4.16 -16.78
C TYR A 42 20.54 -4.84 -15.82
N THR A 43 20.24 -4.17 -14.71
CA THR A 43 19.20 -4.59 -13.80
C THR A 43 18.01 -3.68 -14.07
N PRO A 44 16.79 -4.23 -14.21
CA PRO A 44 15.59 -3.41 -14.40
C PRO A 44 15.37 -2.40 -13.25
N TYR A 45 16.01 -2.68 -12.12
CA TYR A 45 16.00 -1.90 -10.88
C TYR A 45 16.99 -0.73 -10.85
N LEU A 46 17.87 -0.60 -11.85
CA LEU A 46 18.94 0.40 -11.85
C LEU A 46 18.43 1.84 -11.92
N LYS A 47 17.24 2.05 -12.51
CA LYS A 47 16.60 3.37 -12.62
C LYS A 47 15.70 3.73 -11.43
N MET A 48 15.49 2.81 -10.50
CA MET A 48 14.57 3.00 -9.39
C MET A 48 15.28 3.68 -8.21
N SER A 49 14.56 4.55 -7.50
CA SER A 49 15.10 5.19 -6.30
C SER A 49 15.37 4.17 -5.19
N ARG A 50 16.29 4.47 -4.28
CA ARG A 50 16.55 3.62 -3.10
C ARG A 50 15.28 3.33 -2.29
N SER A 51 14.35 4.28 -2.21
CA SER A 51 13.06 4.13 -1.54
C SER A 51 12.06 3.26 -2.32
N ALA A 52 12.12 3.24 -3.65
CA ALA A 52 11.33 2.32 -4.46
C ALA A 52 11.89 0.89 -4.34
N LEU A 53 13.21 0.73 -4.32
CA LEU A 53 13.87 -0.55 -4.15
C LEU A 53 13.67 -1.16 -2.76
N SER A 54 13.57 -0.36 -1.70
CA SER A 54 13.31 -0.85 -0.34
C SER A 54 11.90 -1.42 -0.16
N ARG A 55 10.97 -1.12 -1.07
CA ARG A 55 9.60 -1.69 -1.06
C ARG A 55 9.51 -3.02 -1.80
N ILE A 56 10.50 -3.33 -2.65
CA ILE A 56 10.60 -4.63 -3.27
C ILE A 56 11.08 -5.58 -2.17
N ALA A 57 10.25 -6.56 -1.84
CA ALA A 57 10.63 -7.56 -0.86
C ALA A 57 11.97 -8.18 -1.28
N PRO A 58 12.97 -8.28 -0.37
CA PRO A 58 14.17 -9.05 -0.65
C PRO A 58 13.73 -10.45 -1.08
N LEU A 59 14.17 -10.90 -2.25
CA LEU A 59 13.81 -12.20 -2.84
C LEU A 59 14.49 -13.32 -2.04
N HIS A 60 14.05 -13.51 -0.80
CA HIS A 60 14.52 -14.58 0.06
C HIS A 60 13.56 -15.76 -0.07
N PRO A 61 14.04 -16.98 -0.42
CA PRO A 61 13.18 -18.16 -0.61
C PRO A 61 12.31 -18.54 0.60
N ASN A 62 12.61 -18.00 1.78
CA ASN A 62 11.96 -18.29 3.07
C ASN A 62 11.39 -17.04 3.77
N ARG A 63 11.05 -15.96 3.04
CA ARG A 63 10.28 -14.84 3.62
C ARG A 63 8.83 -14.96 3.19
N HIS A 64 8.00 -15.53 4.07
CA HIS A 64 6.55 -15.47 3.93
C HIS A 64 6.13 -14.01 3.73
N THR A 65 5.25 -13.77 2.75
CA THR A 65 4.56 -12.49 2.60
C THR A 65 3.99 -12.11 3.96
N PRO A 66 4.17 -10.85 4.43
CA PRO A 66 3.54 -10.44 5.67
C PRO A 66 2.03 -10.73 5.57
N PRO A 67 1.38 -11.18 6.67
CA PRO A 67 -0.05 -11.43 6.63
C PRO A 67 -0.78 -10.17 6.17
N PRO A 68 -1.89 -10.31 5.43
CA PRO A 68 -2.68 -9.16 5.02
C PRO A 68 -3.11 -8.36 6.26
N PRO A 69 -3.26 -7.04 6.14
CA PRO A 69 -3.79 -6.24 7.23
C PRO A 69 -5.19 -6.76 7.63
N PRO A 70 -5.55 -6.70 8.92
CA PRO A 70 -6.88 -7.12 9.35
C PRO A 70 -7.97 -6.29 8.66
N PRO A 71 -9.18 -6.86 8.46
CA PRO A 71 -10.30 -6.10 7.92
C PRO A 71 -10.61 -4.89 8.81
N ARG A 72 -11.14 -3.83 8.18
CA ARG A 72 -11.59 -2.65 8.93
C ARG A 72 -12.64 -3.08 9.97
N PRO A 73 -12.62 -2.50 11.18
CA PRO A 73 -13.66 -2.79 12.17
C PRO A 73 -15.04 -2.40 11.62
N PRO A 74 -16.11 -3.10 12.04
CA PRO A 74 -17.46 -2.74 11.64
C PRO A 74 -17.79 -1.31 12.06
N PRO A 75 -18.72 -0.63 11.36
CA PRO A 75 -19.22 0.67 11.77
C PRO A 75 -19.72 0.60 13.21
N LYS A 76 -19.35 1.59 14.03
CA LYS A 76 -19.83 1.64 15.41
C LYS A 76 -21.36 1.84 15.41
N PRO A 77 -22.11 1.20 16.32
CA PRO A 77 -23.51 1.52 16.48
C PRO A 77 -23.65 3.00 16.87
N LYS A 78 -24.69 3.66 16.37
CA LYS A 78 -24.98 5.06 16.69
C LYS A 78 -25.07 5.23 18.20
N THR A 79 -24.38 6.24 18.71
CA THR A 79 -24.43 6.52 20.15
C THR A 79 -25.81 7.07 20.55
N LYS A 80 -26.19 6.98 21.82
CA LYS A 80 -27.48 7.52 22.31
C LYS A 80 -27.67 8.99 21.94
N LYS A 81 -26.60 9.78 22.08
CA LYS A 81 -26.57 11.21 21.73
C LYS A 81 -26.82 11.46 20.24
N GLU A 82 -26.22 10.63 19.39
CA GLU A 82 -26.38 10.73 17.94
C GLU A 82 -27.83 10.40 17.51
N ARG A 83 -28.48 9.46 18.20
CA ARG A 83 -29.91 9.17 17.97
C ARG A 83 -30.82 10.31 18.41
N GLU A 84 -30.59 10.87 19.59
CA GLU A 84 -31.36 12.01 20.08
C GLU A 84 -31.20 13.23 19.16
N GLN A 85 -30.00 13.43 18.60
CA GLN A 85 -29.75 14.47 17.63
C GLN A 85 -30.48 14.23 16.29
N GLU A 86 -30.54 12.99 15.81
CA GLU A 86 -31.33 12.65 14.62
C GLU A 86 -32.84 12.83 14.85
N GLU A 87 -33.35 12.48 16.04
CA GLU A 87 -34.76 12.70 16.42
C GLU A 87 -35.09 14.20 16.46
N ALA A 88 -34.21 15.02 17.05
CA ALA A 88 -34.37 16.48 17.03
C ALA A 88 -34.33 17.05 15.61
N TRP A 89 -33.50 16.50 14.72
CA TRP A 89 -33.49 16.89 13.33
C TRP A 89 -34.78 16.52 12.60
N GLU A 90 -35.40 15.39 12.90
CA GLU A 90 -36.69 15.02 12.31
C GLU A 90 -37.81 15.95 12.79
N GLU A 91 -37.86 16.28 14.10
CA GLU A 91 -38.84 17.21 14.65
C GLU A 91 -38.76 18.61 14.03
N GLU A 92 -37.57 19.21 13.96
CA GLU A 92 -37.40 20.53 13.34
C GLU A 92 -37.69 20.50 11.84
N LEU A 93 -37.44 19.37 11.16
CA LEU A 93 -37.74 19.25 9.74
C LEU A 93 -39.27 19.17 9.51
N ILE A 94 -39.97 18.43 10.35
CA ILE A 94 -41.44 18.41 10.40
C ILE A 94 -41.98 19.82 10.65
N GLU A 95 -41.40 20.58 11.59
CA GLU A 95 -41.80 21.96 11.87
C GLU A 95 -41.56 22.88 10.66
N SER A 96 -40.40 22.78 10.00
CA SER A 96 -40.05 23.58 8.83
C SER A 96 -40.96 23.37 7.62
N VAL A 97 -41.54 22.18 7.51
CA VAL A 97 -42.46 21.79 6.43
C VAL A 97 -43.90 22.22 6.73
N GLY A 98 -44.18 22.84 7.88
CA GLY A 98 -45.55 23.24 8.26
C GLY A 98 -46.26 22.23 9.16
N GLY A 99 -45.52 21.31 9.76
CA GLY A 99 -46.00 20.36 10.76
C GLY A 99 -46.28 18.95 10.23
N VAL A 100 -46.75 18.09 11.12
CA VAL A 100 -46.93 16.64 10.88
C VAL A 100 -47.89 16.36 9.72
N SER A 101 -48.90 17.20 9.52
CA SER A 101 -49.90 17.04 8.45
C SER A 101 -49.32 17.25 7.06
N GLU A 102 -48.51 18.30 6.87
CA GLU A 102 -47.87 18.55 5.58
C GLU A 102 -46.75 17.53 5.34
N TRP A 103 -46.01 17.17 6.39
CA TRP A 103 -45.01 16.10 6.33
C TRP A 103 -45.60 14.74 5.90
N ALA A 104 -46.77 14.37 6.43
CA ALA A 104 -47.44 13.12 6.09
C ALA A 104 -47.95 13.07 4.64
N CYS A 105 -48.28 14.24 4.06
CA CYS A 105 -48.71 14.36 2.67
C CYS A 105 -47.55 14.27 1.66
N MET A 106 -46.30 14.46 2.11
CA MET A 106 -45.13 14.30 1.25
C MET A 106 -44.88 12.83 0.91
N THR A 107 -44.38 12.60 -0.30
CA THR A 107 -43.95 11.27 -0.75
C THR A 107 -42.73 10.80 0.06
N ASP A 108 -42.55 9.48 0.14
CA ASP A 108 -41.39 8.91 0.85
C ASP A 108 -40.05 9.37 0.25
N ALA A 109 -40.03 9.66 -1.06
CA ALA A 109 -38.87 10.18 -1.77
C ALA A 109 -38.53 11.61 -1.31
N GLU A 110 -39.52 12.50 -1.27
CA GLU A 110 -39.31 13.88 -0.81
C GLU A 110 -38.92 13.94 0.68
N ARG A 111 -39.53 13.08 1.51
CA ARG A 111 -39.13 12.94 2.93
C ARG A 111 -37.72 12.40 3.09
N ALA A 112 -37.27 11.52 2.20
CA ALA A 112 -35.90 11.00 2.21
C ALA A 112 -34.89 12.07 1.75
N GLU A 113 -35.23 12.84 0.73
CA GLU A 113 -34.40 13.94 0.23
C GLU A 113 -34.26 15.04 1.27
N ALA A 114 -35.35 15.44 1.93
CA ALA A 114 -35.29 16.46 2.97
C ALA A 114 -34.43 16.03 4.16
N ARG A 115 -34.57 14.77 4.64
CA ARG A 115 -33.69 14.21 5.69
C ARG A 115 -32.22 14.15 5.26
N ARG A 116 -31.96 13.81 3.98
CA ARG A 116 -30.59 13.80 3.43
C ARG A 116 -30.01 15.20 3.37
N ALA A 117 -30.76 16.16 2.85
CA ALA A 117 -30.35 17.56 2.73
C ALA A 117 -30.05 18.17 4.11
N LYS A 118 -30.88 17.87 5.12
CA LYS A 118 -30.62 18.30 6.50
C LYS A 118 -29.35 17.68 7.08
N ARG A 119 -29.18 16.37 6.90
CA ARG A 119 -27.94 15.69 7.33
C ARG A 119 -26.72 16.30 6.64
N GLU A 120 -26.77 16.53 5.34
CA GLU A 120 -25.67 17.11 4.56
C GLU A 120 -25.34 18.53 5.01
N ARG A 121 -26.34 19.39 5.18
CA ARG A 121 -26.16 20.75 5.71
C ARG A 121 -25.46 20.75 7.07
N GLU A 122 -25.89 19.86 7.96
CA GLU A 122 -25.35 19.79 9.33
C GLU A 122 -23.99 19.07 9.40
N THR A 123 -23.67 18.15 8.49
CA THR A 123 -22.39 17.43 8.49
C THR A 123 -21.29 18.16 7.72
N VAL A 124 -21.62 18.90 6.65
CA VAL A 124 -20.65 19.70 5.88
C VAL A 124 -20.08 20.86 6.72
N GLY A 125 -20.79 21.33 7.75
CA GLY A 125 -20.31 22.37 8.67
C GLY A 125 -19.21 21.95 9.66
N TRP A 126 -18.79 20.68 9.69
CA TRP A 126 -17.77 20.16 10.65
C TRP A 126 -16.47 19.68 9.99
N GLU A 127 -16.31 19.83 8.67
CA GLU A 127 -15.07 19.51 7.93
C GLU A 127 -14.24 20.76 7.53
N GLU A 128 -14.28 21.84 8.33
CA GLU A 128 -13.35 22.97 8.23
C GLU A 128 -12.42 23.07 9.46
#